data_AF-A0A6J3HHW9-F1
#
_entry.id   AF-A0A6J3HHW9-F1
#
_cell.length_a   1.000
_cell.length_b   1.000
_cell.length_c   1.000
_cell.angle_alpha   90.00
_cell.angle_beta   90.00
_cell.angle_gamma   90.00
#
_symmetry.space_group_name_H-M   'P 1'
#
loop_
_entity.id
_entity.type
_entity.pdbx_description
1 polymer ?
#
loop_
_entity_poly.entity_id
_entity_poly.type
_entity_poly.pdbx_seq_one_letter_code
_entity_poly.pdbx_strand_id
1 'polypeptide(L)'
;MASATSSSQRDWGKGMACVGRTKECTIVPSNHYGPIPGIPVGTMWRFRVQVSESGVHRPHVAGIHGRSNDGAYSLVLAGGYEDDVDHGNFFTYTGSGGRDLSGNKRTAEQSCDQKLTNTNRFVESAFRLPRRHTSAVLGSVLGLMSSK
;
A
#
# COMPACT_ATOMS: atom_id res chain seq x y z
N MET A 1 -5.44 14.55 16.95
CA MET A 1 -3.98 14.40 16.85
C MET A 1 -3.47 15.60 16.04
N ALA A 2 -2.76 16.52 16.69
CA ALA A 2 -2.22 17.70 16.04
C ALA A 2 -1.20 17.26 14.97
N SER A 3 -1.34 17.79 13.74
CA SER A 3 -0.37 17.60 12.67
C SER A 3 0.96 18.23 13.11
N ALA A 4 2.02 17.44 13.20
CA ALA A 4 3.34 17.94 13.52
C ALA A 4 3.74 19.01 12.49
N THR A 5 3.95 20.24 12.93
CA THR A 5 4.51 21.33 12.13
C THR A 5 5.97 21.02 11.84
N SER A 6 6.25 20.41 10.68
CA SER A 6 7.62 20.11 10.27
C SER A 6 8.31 21.36 9.71
N SER A 7 9.41 21.79 10.31
CA SER A 7 10.32 22.85 9.86
C SER A 7 11.18 22.46 8.64
N SER A 8 10.63 21.66 7.73
CA SER A 8 11.33 21.16 6.55
C SER A 8 11.36 22.24 5.47
N GLN A 9 12.54 22.85 5.21
CA GLN A 9 12.78 23.76 4.09
C GLN A 9 12.89 23.07 2.71
N ARG A 10 12.66 21.75 2.64
CA ARG A 10 12.73 21.02 1.36
C ARG A 10 11.49 21.33 0.51
N ASP A 11 11.69 22.07 -0.58
CA ASP A 11 10.71 22.23 -1.65
C ASP A 11 10.71 20.96 -2.51
N TRP A 12 9.64 20.17 -2.39
CA TRP A 12 9.42 18.96 -3.19
C TRP A 12 8.71 19.26 -4.52
N GLY A 13 8.54 20.54 -4.86
CA GLY A 13 7.84 21.04 -6.03
C GLY A 13 6.32 20.89 -5.95
N LYS A 14 5.63 21.23 -7.05
CA LYS A 14 4.16 21.08 -7.20
C LYS A 14 3.72 19.67 -7.62
N GLY A 15 4.57 18.67 -7.41
CA GLY A 15 4.33 17.28 -7.80
C GLY A 15 3.48 16.50 -6.81
N MET A 16 3.24 15.22 -7.10
CA MET A 16 2.39 14.33 -6.28
C MET A 16 3.13 13.67 -5.10
N ALA A 17 4.34 14.12 -4.76
CA ALA A 17 5.18 13.48 -3.73
C ALA A 17 4.66 13.69 -2.30
N CYS A 18 4.05 14.84 -2.03
CA CYS A 18 3.61 15.25 -0.69
C CYS A 18 2.10 15.55 -0.62
N VAL A 19 1.35 15.25 -1.66
CA VAL A 19 -0.09 15.56 -1.71
C VAL A 19 -0.88 14.63 -0.79
N GLY A 20 -1.78 15.23 -0.01
CA GLY A 20 -2.76 14.51 0.79
C GLY A 20 -3.98 14.09 -0.04
N ARG A 21 -4.88 13.34 0.60
CA ARG A 21 -6.20 13.08 0.01
C ARG A 21 -7.01 14.38 -0.06
N THR A 22 -7.76 14.54 -1.13
CA THR A 22 -8.79 15.57 -1.29
C THR A 22 -10.15 15.10 -0.78
N LYS A 23 -10.37 13.77 -0.74
CA LYS A 23 -11.61 13.13 -0.26
C LYS A 23 -11.33 11.81 0.45
N GLU A 24 -12.29 11.31 1.20
CA GLU A 24 -12.20 10.00 1.85
C GLU A 24 -13.39 9.12 1.46
N CYS A 25 -13.14 7.83 1.24
CA CYS A 25 -14.19 6.86 1.02
C CYS A 25 -14.98 6.62 2.32
N THR A 26 -16.23 7.08 2.31
CA THR A 26 -17.21 6.94 3.40
C THR A 26 -18.29 5.90 3.09
N ILE A 27 -18.32 5.35 1.87
CA ILE A 27 -19.31 4.35 1.43
C ILE A 27 -19.19 3.05 2.27
N VAL A 28 -17.97 2.69 2.65
CA VAL A 28 -17.67 1.53 3.50
C VAL A 28 -16.64 1.91 4.57
N PRO A 29 -16.62 1.21 5.72
CA PRO A 29 -15.65 1.49 6.77
C PRO A 29 -14.20 1.18 6.33
N SER A 30 -13.22 1.66 7.10
CA SER A 30 -11.81 1.49 6.75
C SER A 30 -11.28 0.06 6.85
N ASN A 31 -11.96 -0.80 7.62
CA ASN A 31 -11.68 -2.23 7.76
C ASN A 31 -12.64 -3.10 6.93
N HIS A 32 -13.23 -2.55 5.86
CA HIS A 32 -14.10 -3.30 4.96
C HIS A 32 -13.33 -4.38 4.22
N TYR A 33 -13.91 -5.58 4.15
CA TYR A 33 -13.42 -6.69 3.33
C TYR A 33 -14.21 -6.78 2.03
N GLY A 34 -13.52 -7.13 0.95
CA GLY A 34 -14.12 -7.31 -0.37
C GLY A 34 -14.26 -6.01 -1.18
N PRO A 35 -15.04 -6.05 -2.28
CA PRO A 35 -15.13 -4.96 -3.24
C PRO A 35 -15.71 -3.68 -2.64
N ILE A 36 -15.24 -2.53 -3.13
CA ILE A 36 -15.84 -1.23 -2.82
C ILE A 36 -17.05 -1.01 -3.74
N PRO A 37 -18.25 -0.70 -3.21
CA PRO A 37 -19.42 -0.44 -4.03
C PRO A 37 -19.18 0.67 -5.05
N GLY A 38 -19.56 0.43 -6.30
CA GLY A 38 -19.39 1.37 -7.41
C GLY A 38 -18.01 1.39 -8.05
N ILE A 39 -17.08 0.52 -7.63
CA ILE A 39 -15.75 0.41 -8.23
C ILE A 39 -15.58 -0.97 -8.86
N PRO A 40 -15.79 -1.11 -10.18
CA PRO A 40 -15.61 -2.38 -10.87
C PRO A 40 -14.13 -2.79 -10.98
N VAL A 41 -13.89 -4.10 -11.12
CA VAL A 41 -12.58 -4.64 -11.48
C VAL A 41 -12.11 -4.02 -12.79
N GLY A 42 -10.83 -3.67 -12.88
CA GLY A 42 -10.25 -2.96 -14.03
C GLY A 42 -10.31 -1.43 -13.94
N THR A 43 -10.89 -0.85 -12.87
CA THR A 43 -10.79 0.59 -12.63
C THR A 43 -9.32 1.01 -12.47
N MET A 44 -8.92 2.06 -13.19
CA MET A 44 -7.53 2.54 -13.23
C MET A 44 -7.38 3.88 -12.51
N TRP A 45 -6.24 4.06 -11.84
CA TRP A 45 -5.84 5.33 -11.23
C TRP A 45 -4.40 5.66 -11.59
N ARG A 46 -4.09 6.95 -11.71
CA ARG A 46 -2.74 7.40 -12.05
C ARG A 46 -1.81 7.43 -10.84
N PHE A 47 -2.35 7.72 -9.65
CA PHE A 47 -1.60 7.93 -8.42
C PHE A 47 -2.18 7.15 -7.23
N ARG A 48 -1.30 6.70 -6.32
CA ARG A 48 -1.68 5.96 -5.10
C ARG A 48 -2.65 6.73 -4.19
N VAL A 49 -2.58 8.07 -4.18
CA VAL A 49 -3.53 8.89 -3.42
C VAL A 49 -4.96 8.73 -3.95
N GLN A 50 -5.15 8.55 -5.26
CA GLN A 50 -6.49 8.37 -5.85
C GLN A 50 -7.07 6.98 -5.50
N VAL A 51 -6.23 5.94 -5.49
CA VAL A 51 -6.61 4.59 -5.01
C VAL A 51 -7.00 4.63 -3.52
N SER A 52 -6.34 5.50 -2.77
CA SER A 52 -6.62 5.71 -1.36
C SER A 52 -7.92 6.45 -1.11
N GLU A 53 -8.18 7.50 -1.89
CA GLU A 53 -9.45 8.25 -1.90
C GLU A 53 -10.64 7.38 -2.29
N SER A 54 -10.44 6.41 -3.19
CA SER A 54 -11.49 5.47 -3.61
C SER A 54 -11.83 4.43 -2.55
N GLY A 55 -10.94 4.22 -1.56
CA GLY A 55 -11.11 3.25 -0.48
C GLY A 55 -10.59 1.85 -0.81
N VAL A 56 -10.20 1.58 -2.06
CA VAL A 56 -9.69 0.27 -2.49
C VAL A 56 -8.39 -0.08 -1.79
N HIS A 57 -7.44 0.86 -1.71
CA HIS A 57 -6.19 0.68 -0.97
C HIS A 57 -5.81 1.96 -0.22
N ARG A 58 -6.18 2.02 1.06
CA ARG A 58 -6.08 3.24 1.87
C ARG A 58 -4.63 3.70 2.15
N PRO A 59 -3.60 2.86 2.30
CA PRO A 59 -2.23 3.35 2.47
C PRO A 59 -1.70 4.07 1.23
N HIS A 60 -1.07 5.24 1.41
CA HIS A 60 -0.46 6.00 0.30
C HIS A 60 0.83 5.37 -0.22
N VAL A 61 1.59 4.75 0.69
CA VAL A 61 2.92 4.19 0.39
C VAL A 61 2.92 2.69 0.59
N ALA A 62 2.56 2.22 1.80
CA ALA A 62 2.64 0.81 2.17
C ALA A 62 1.92 -0.11 1.17
N GLY A 63 2.53 -1.26 0.88
CA GLY A 63 1.96 -2.25 -0.04
C GLY A 63 0.79 -3.03 0.56
N ILE A 64 0.72 -3.18 1.89
CA ILE A 64 -0.33 -3.92 2.60
C ILE A 64 -1.19 -2.97 3.43
N HIS A 65 -2.50 -3.15 3.37
CA HIS A 65 -3.49 -2.51 4.23
C HIS A 65 -4.15 -3.55 5.14
N GLY A 66 -4.08 -3.37 6.46
CA GLY A 66 -4.66 -4.30 7.41
C GLY A 66 -4.52 -3.88 8.86
N ARG A 67 -4.94 -4.75 9.78
CA ARG A 67 -4.72 -4.61 11.23
C ARG A 67 -4.30 -5.93 11.87
N SER A 68 -3.51 -5.86 12.94
CA SER A 68 -2.89 -7.02 13.61
C SER A 68 -3.89 -8.03 14.17
N ASN A 69 -5.02 -7.51 14.63
CA ASN A 69 -6.04 -8.30 15.32
C ASN A 69 -7.23 -8.61 14.41
N ASP A 70 -7.09 -8.39 13.09
CA ASP A 70 -8.16 -8.56 12.12
C ASP A 70 -7.65 -9.30 10.87
N GLY A 71 -6.92 -8.61 9.99
CA GLY A 71 -6.39 -9.18 8.76
C GLY A 71 -6.04 -8.11 7.74
N ALA A 72 -5.71 -8.56 6.53
CA ALA A 72 -5.40 -7.71 5.38
C ALA A 72 -6.64 -7.45 4.53
N TYR A 73 -6.96 -6.17 4.33
CA TYR A 73 -8.11 -5.70 3.54
C TYR A 73 -7.74 -5.53 2.06
N SER A 74 -6.52 -5.04 1.80
CA SER A 74 -6.00 -4.87 0.44
C SER A 74 -4.49 -4.89 0.36
N LEU A 75 -3.97 -5.21 -0.82
CA LEU A 75 -2.54 -5.18 -1.15
C LEU A 75 -2.27 -4.59 -2.55
N VAL A 76 -1.04 -4.16 -2.78
CA VAL A 76 -0.58 -3.58 -4.05
C VAL A 76 0.65 -4.32 -4.56
N LEU A 77 0.55 -4.93 -5.74
CA LEU A 77 1.69 -5.45 -6.51
C LEU A 77 2.27 -4.32 -7.35
N ALA A 78 3.45 -3.81 -7.00
CA ALA A 78 4.05 -2.64 -7.67
C ALA A 78 5.55 -2.79 -7.89
N GLY A 79 6.07 -4.01 -8.06
CA GLY A 79 7.49 -4.26 -8.39
C GLY A 79 8.49 -3.69 -7.37
N GLY A 80 8.05 -3.51 -6.12
CA GLY A 80 8.87 -2.94 -5.06
C GLY A 80 9.68 -3.98 -4.29
N TYR A 81 9.46 -5.27 -4.56
CA TYR A 81 10.17 -6.42 -4.03
C TYR A 81 10.53 -7.32 -5.20
N GLU A 82 11.80 -7.68 -5.27
CA GLU A 82 12.41 -8.52 -6.29
C GLU A 82 11.88 -9.96 -6.30
N ASP A 83 11.39 -10.42 -5.14
CA ASP A 83 10.85 -11.77 -4.94
C ASP A 83 9.35 -11.89 -5.31
N ASP A 84 8.70 -10.79 -5.73
CA ASP A 84 7.31 -10.83 -6.21
C ASP A 84 7.23 -11.54 -7.57
N VAL A 85 6.33 -12.51 -7.70
CA VAL A 85 6.10 -13.25 -8.96
C VAL A 85 4.62 -13.18 -9.33
N ASP A 86 4.32 -12.62 -10.50
CA ASP A 86 2.94 -12.47 -11.00
C ASP A 86 2.66 -13.43 -12.17
N HIS A 87 1.64 -14.28 -12.01
CA HIS A 87 1.13 -15.20 -13.03
C HIS A 87 -0.30 -14.83 -13.50
N GLY A 88 -0.75 -13.60 -13.21
CA GLY A 88 -2.07 -13.07 -13.54
C GLY A 88 -3.15 -13.59 -12.59
N ASN A 89 -3.49 -14.88 -12.69
CA ASN A 89 -4.56 -15.48 -11.88
C ASN A 89 -4.12 -15.79 -10.45
N PHE A 90 -2.82 -15.91 -10.22
CA PHE A 90 -2.22 -16.10 -8.91
C PHE A 90 -0.85 -15.42 -8.91
N PHE A 91 -0.33 -15.17 -7.71
CA PHE A 91 0.96 -14.52 -7.53
C PHE A 91 1.59 -14.94 -6.20
N THR A 92 2.91 -14.81 -6.13
CA THR A 92 3.67 -14.86 -4.88
C THR A 92 3.96 -13.42 -4.47
N TYR A 93 3.57 -13.07 -3.25
CA TYR A 93 3.71 -11.71 -2.72
C TYR A 93 4.66 -11.67 -1.54
N THR A 94 5.59 -10.75 -1.57
CA THR A 94 6.62 -10.58 -0.55
C THR A 94 6.10 -9.73 0.61
N GLY A 95 6.38 -10.17 1.83
CA GLY A 95 6.11 -9.37 3.02
C GLY A 95 6.83 -8.01 2.98
N SER A 96 6.43 -7.11 3.87
CA SER A 96 7.12 -5.84 4.07
C SER A 96 8.21 -5.94 5.15
N GLY A 97 9.15 -5.01 5.13
CA GLY A 97 10.25 -4.93 6.10
C GLY A 97 11.51 -5.59 5.58
N GLY A 98 12.44 -5.91 6.49
CA GLY A 98 13.77 -6.42 6.12
C GLY A 98 14.70 -5.36 5.52
N ARG A 99 14.36 -4.07 5.69
CA ARG A 99 14.99 -2.94 5.00
C ARG A 99 15.42 -1.86 5.99
N ASP A 100 16.61 -1.31 5.81
CA ASP A 100 17.03 -0.10 6.53
C ASP A 100 16.39 1.16 5.90
N LEU A 101 15.40 1.70 6.60
CA LEU A 101 14.70 2.92 6.24
C LEU A 101 15.18 4.16 7.01
N SER A 102 16.37 4.08 7.64
CA SER A 102 17.04 5.22 8.25
C SER A 102 17.16 6.40 7.27
N GLY A 103 17.18 7.63 7.80
CA GLY A 103 17.24 8.83 6.97
C GLY A 103 15.93 9.19 6.25
N ASN A 104 14.78 8.76 6.77
CA ASN A 104 13.44 9.07 6.23
C ASN A 104 13.20 8.50 4.82
N LYS A 105 13.77 7.32 4.53
CA LYS A 105 13.51 6.57 3.29
C LYS A 105 12.13 5.91 3.33
N ARG A 106 11.60 5.61 2.14
CA ARG A 106 10.34 4.86 1.97
C ARG A 106 10.55 3.46 1.38
N THR A 107 11.68 3.24 0.72
CA THR A 107 12.14 1.97 0.16
C THR A 107 13.66 1.87 0.32
N ALA A 108 14.19 0.64 0.31
CA ALA A 108 15.61 0.31 0.29
C ALA A 108 15.74 -1.15 -0.20
N GLU A 109 16.96 -1.60 -0.45
CA GLU A 109 17.25 -3.02 -0.68
C GLU A 109 17.09 -3.83 0.62
N GLN A 110 16.88 -5.14 0.50
CA GLN A 110 16.85 -6.02 1.67
C GLN A 110 18.21 -6.02 2.38
N SER A 111 18.19 -5.82 3.69
CA SER A 111 19.37 -5.75 4.55
C SER A 111 19.28 -6.61 5.80
N CYS A 112 18.11 -7.21 6.08
CA CYS A 112 17.90 -8.13 7.19
C CYS A 112 16.64 -8.98 7.01
N ASP A 113 16.50 -10.04 7.81
CA ASP A 113 15.36 -10.93 7.76
C ASP A 113 14.03 -10.20 8.03
N GLN A 114 13.04 -10.49 7.19
CA GLN A 114 11.67 -10.10 7.47
C GLN A 114 11.13 -10.85 8.68
N LYS A 115 10.23 -10.19 9.42
CA LYS A 115 9.58 -10.76 10.60
C LYS A 115 8.10 -10.99 10.33
N LEU A 116 7.55 -12.06 10.89
CA LEU A 116 6.10 -12.32 10.88
C LEU A 116 5.39 -11.44 11.93
N THR A 117 5.47 -10.13 11.74
CA THR A 117 4.89 -9.11 12.61
C THR A 117 4.19 -8.05 11.76
N ASN A 118 3.36 -7.20 12.39
CA ASN A 118 2.67 -6.11 11.71
C ASN A 118 1.96 -6.57 10.42
N THR A 119 2.12 -5.83 9.33
CA THR A 119 1.55 -6.08 8.01
C THR A 119 1.72 -7.52 7.52
N ASN A 120 2.84 -8.17 7.82
CA ASN A 120 3.06 -9.56 7.41
C ASN A 120 2.14 -10.53 8.16
N ARG A 121 1.87 -10.26 9.44
CA ARG A 121 0.90 -11.01 10.23
C ARG A 121 -0.54 -10.80 9.75
N PHE A 122 -0.86 -9.64 9.18
CA PHE A 122 -2.22 -9.34 8.68
C PHE A 122 -2.56 -10.21 7.47
N VAL A 123 -1.57 -10.41 6.61
CA VAL A 123 -1.68 -11.28 5.42
C VAL A 123 -1.78 -12.73 5.86
N GLU A 124 -0.95 -13.16 6.80
CA GLU A 124 -1.02 -14.52 7.35
C GLU A 124 -2.37 -14.83 8.00
N SER A 125 -2.94 -13.89 8.76
CA SER A 125 -4.25 -14.09 9.37
C SER A 125 -5.39 -14.11 8.35
N ALA A 126 -5.25 -13.43 7.21
CA ALA A 126 -6.21 -13.49 6.11
C ALA A 126 -6.30 -14.90 5.51
N PHE A 127 -5.18 -15.63 5.42
CA PHE A 127 -5.17 -17.02 4.94
C PHE A 127 -5.78 -18.02 5.94
N ARG A 128 -5.72 -17.72 7.24
CA ARG A 128 -6.25 -18.60 8.29
C ARG A 128 -7.76 -18.46 8.51
N LEU A 129 -8.36 -17.35 8.08
CA LEU A 129 -9.77 -17.06 8.34
C LEU A 129 -10.61 -17.38 7.09
N PRO A 130 -11.49 -18.39 7.13
CA PRO A 130 -12.32 -18.73 5.97
C PRO A 130 -13.21 -17.54 5.57
N ARG A 131 -13.22 -17.23 4.26
CA ARG A 131 -14.11 -16.28 3.56
C ARG A 131 -13.83 -14.78 3.68
N ARG A 132 -12.61 -14.35 4.00
CA ARG A 132 -12.23 -12.93 3.93
C ARG A 132 -11.59 -12.60 2.58
N HIS A 133 -12.23 -11.71 1.82
CA HIS A 133 -11.71 -11.26 0.52
C HIS A 133 -10.76 -10.08 0.71
N THR A 134 -9.52 -10.24 0.29
CA THR A 134 -8.51 -9.17 0.21
C THR A 134 -8.46 -8.63 -1.22
N SER A 135 -8.64 -7.33 -1.40
CA SER A 135 -8.56 -6.72 -2.74
C SER A 135 -7.10 -6.56 -3.18
N ALA A 136 -6.78 -6.94 -4.41
CA ALA A 136 -5.46 -6.72 -4.99
C ALA A 136 -5.51 -5.55 -6.00
N VAL A 137 -4.49 -4.70 -5.97
CA VAL A 137 -4.27 -3.62 -6.95
C VAL A 137 -2.95 -3.86 -7.65
N LEU A 138 -2.99 -4.01 -8.98
CA LEU A 138 -1.80 -4.08 -9.81
C LEU A 138 -1.34 -2.66 -10.14
N GLY A 139 -0.10 -2.33 -9.82
CA GLY A 139 0.54 -1.07 -10.14
C GLY A 139 1.64 -1.26 -11.17
N SER A 140 1.57 -0.52 -12.28
CA SER A 140 2.70 -0.39 -13.20
C SER A 140 3.73 0.58 -12.61
N VAL A 141 4.98 0.14 -12.42
CA VAL A 141 6.10 1.04 -12.08
C VAL A 141 6.45 1.84 -13.33
N LEU A 142 5.77 2.97 -13.55
CA LEU A 142 6.32 3.99 -14.44
C LEU A 142 7.38 4.73 -13.62
N GLY A 143 8.65 4.35 -13.82
CA GLY A 143 9.79 4.91 -13.09
C GLY A 143 9.75 6.44 -13.08
N LEU A 144 9.55 7.02 -11.89
CA LEU A 144 9.95 8.40 -11.64
C LEU A 144 11.48 8.40 -11.61
N MET A 145 12.10 8.50 -12.79
CA MET A 145 13.47 9.01 -12.89
C MET A 145 13.47 10.37 -12.21
N SER A 146 14.02 10.41 -11.00
CA SER A 146 14.42 11.67 -10.38
C SER A 146 15.51 12.25 -11.28
N SER A 147 15.20 13.31 -12.01
CA SER A 147 16.26 14.15 -12.55
C SER A 147 17.09 14.70 -11.38
N LYS A 148 18.40 14.72 -11.63
CA LYS A 148 19.48 15.18 -10.76
C LYS A 148 19.21 16.54 -10.12
#